data_AF-A0A0R1QBX0-F1
#
_entry.id   AF-A0A0R1QBX0-F1
#
_cell.length_a   1.000
_cell.length_b   1.000
_cell.length_c   1.000
_cell.angle_alpha   90.00
_cell.angle_beta   90.00
_cell.angle_gamma   90.00
#
_symmetry.space_group_name_H-M   'P 1'
#
loop_
_entity.id
_entity.type
_entity.pdbx_description
1 polymer ?
#
loop_
_entity_poly.entity_id
_entity_poly.type
_entity_poly.pdbx_seq_one_letter_code
_entity_poly.pdbx_strand_id
1 'polypeptide(L)'
;MQTDEEKLEYRKRVLPGYSKLYDMPDDERETYVVNLVNEALIKEGMAPIDRLLTDEEVEIASQELYGPKKKASFRQRFRRAWAILWAQEI
;
A
#
# COMPACT_ATOMS: atom_id res chain seq x y z
N MET A 1 21.63 21.73 0.33
CA MET A 1 20.26 21.22 0.48
C MET A 1 19.82 20.81 -0.90
N GLN A 2 19.39 19.56 -1.12
CA GLN A 2 18.93 19.16 -2.47
C GLN A 2 17.60 19.84 -2.80
N THR A 3 17.45 20.29 -4.04
CA THR A 3 16.19 20.81 -4.57
C THR A 3 15.17 19.69 -4.73
N ASP A 4 13.88 20.02 -4.83
CA ASP A 4 12.84 19.00 -5.01
C ASP A 4 12.95 18.29 -6.36
N GLU A 5 13.49 18.98 -7.37
CA GLU A 5 13.81 18.42 -8.68
C GLU A 5 14.99 17.44 -8.62
N GLU A 6 16.06 17.75 -7.88
CA GLU A 6 17.17 16.83 -7.64
C GLU A 6 16.73 15.57 -6.89
N LYS A 7 15.82 15.71 -5.91
CA LYS A 7 15.23 14.57 -5.19
C LYS A 7 14.38 13.70 -6.10
N LEU A 8 13.61 14.31 -7.00
CA LEU A 8 12.77 13.59 -7.95
C LEU A 8 13.62 12.75 -8.91
N GLU A 9 14.62 13.36 -9.54
CA GLU A 9 15.50 12.66 -10.48
C GLU A 9 16.34 11.57 -9.80
N TYR A 10 16.76 11.82 -8.56
CA TYR A 10 17.39 10.78 -7.74
C TYR A 10 16.47 9.57 -7.56
N ARG A 11 15.19 9.78 -7.20
CA ARG A 11 14.21 8.71 -6.98
C ARG A 11 13.92 7.92 -8.25
N LYS A 12 13.75 8.59 -9.40
CA LYS A 12 13.57 7.92 -10.70
C LYS A 12 14.72 6.96 -11.03
N ARG A 13 15.94 7.32 -10.65
CA ARG A 13 17.14 6.51 -10.90
C ARG A 13 17.31 5.33 -9.93
N VAL A 14 17.00 5.52 -8.64
CA VAL A 14 17.35 4.53 -7.60
C VAL A 14 16.22 3.60 -7.19
N LEU A 15 14.96 4.00 -7.40
CA LEU A 15 13.80 3.19 -7.05
C LEU A 15 13.29 2.45 -8.29
N PRO A 16 13.39 1.11 -8.33
CA PRO A 16 12.87 0.31 -9.44
C PRO A 16 11.38 0.60 -9.68
N GLY A 17 11.03 0.87 -10.94
CA GLY A 17 9.65 1.15 -11.33
C GLY A 17 9.14 2.56 -11.01
N TYR A 18 9.91 3.41 -10.30
CA TYR A 18 9.47 4.75 -9.92
C TYR A 18 9.33 5.72 -11.09
N SER A 19 10.25 5.67 -12.08
CA SER A 19 10.10 6.47 -13.31
C SER A 19 8.81 6.10 -14.05
N LYS A 20 8.57 4.79 -14.25
CA LYS A 20 7.36 4.29 -14.90
C LYS A 20 6.09 4.70 -14.17
N LEU A 21 6.09 4.65 -12.83
CA LEU A 21 4.97 5.10 -12.01
C LEU A 21 4.73 6.61 -12.15
N TYR A 22 5.80 7.41 -12.18
CA TYR A 22 5.70 8.87 -12.28
C TYR A 22 5.13 9.32 -13.63
N ASP A 23 5.56 8.69 -14.72
CA ASP A 23 5.13 9.03 -16.08
C ASP A 23 3.72 8.48 -16.41
N MET A 24 3.16 7.64 -15.53
CA MET A 24 1.83 7.03 -15.70
C MET A 24 0.71 8.03 -15.37
N PRO A 25 -0.41 8.03 -16.12
CA PRO A 25 -1.62 8.78 -15.78
C PRO A 25 -2.16 8.43 -14.39
N ASP A 26 -2.72 9.42 -13.68
CA ASP A 26 -3.20 9.23 -12.30
C ASP A 26 -4.26 8.13 -12.18
N ASP A 27 -5.13 7.99 -13.18
CA ASP A 27 -6.17 6.97 -13.30
C ASP A 27 -5.62 5.55 -13.50
N GLU A 28 -4.40 5.41 -14.02
CA GLU A 28 -3.74 4.11 -14.24
C GLU A 28 -2.80 3.72 -13.07
N ARG A 29 -2.30 4.71 -12.31
CA ARG A 29 -1.32 4.49 -11.23
C ARG A 29 -1.84 3.56 -10.15
N GLU A 30 -3.09 3.71 -9.76
CA GLU A 30 -3.69 2.90 -8.69
C GLU A 30 -3.70 1.41 -9.08
N THR A 31 -4.19 1.12 -10.28
CA THR A 31 -4.25 -0.26 -10.81
C THR A 31 -2.84 -0.85 -10.98
N TYR A 32 -1.88 -0.06 -11.44
CA TYR A 32 -0.49 -0.50 -11.57
C TYR A 32 0.14 -0.87 -10.22
N VAL A 33 -0.09 -0.07 -9.18
CA VAL A 33 0.42 -0.36 -7.83
C VAL A 33 -0.24 -1.61 -7.26
N VAL A 34 -1.55 -1.78 -7.40
CA VAL A 34 -2.27 -2.97 -6.94
C VAL A 34 -1.74 -4.23 -7.62
N ASN A 35 -1.51 -4.20 -8.93
CA ASN A 35 -0.95 -5.34 -9.66
C ASN A 35 0.46 -5.70 -9.18
N LEU A 36 1.33 -4.70 -9.01
CA LEU A 36 2.70 -4.92 -8.52
C LEU A 36 2.70 -5.55 -7.11
N VAL A 37 1.81 -5.06 -6.24
CA VAL A 37 1.65 -5.61 -4.89
C VAL A 37 1.11 -7.04 -4.96
N ASN A 38 0.10 -7.30 -5.77
CA ASN A 38 -0.48 -8.65 -5.94
C ASN A 38 0.53 -9.66 -6.47
N GLU A 39 1.38 -9.29 -7.43
CA GLU A 39 2.47 -10.15 -7.90
C GLU A 39 3.42 -10.53 -6.75
N ALA A 40 3.79 -9.56 -5.90
CA ALA A 40 4.63 -9.82 -4.74
C ALA A 40 3.93 -10.72 -3.71
N LEU A 41 2.63 -10.48 -3.45
CA LEU A 41 1.84 -11.31 -2.53
C LEU A 41 1.75 -12.76 -3.01
N ILE A 42 1.44 -12.98 -4.29
CA ILE A 42 1.37 -14.31 -4.91
C ILE A 42 2.72 -15.02 -4.79
N LYS A 43 3.82 -14.32 -5.06
CA LYS A 43 5.18 -14.87 -4.94
C LYS A 43 5.50 -15.33 -3.50
N GLU A 44 4.98 -14.62 -2.50
CA GLU A 44 5.14 -14.94 -1.08
C GLU A 44 4.06 -15.92 -0.56
N GLY A 45 3.21 -16.47 -1.44
CA GLY A 45 2.15 -17.41 -1.07
C GLY A 45 1.00 -16.77 -0.28
N MET A 46 0.84 -15.45 -0.38
CA MET A 46 -0.26 -14.71 0.21
C MET A 46 -1.38 -14.49 -0.80
N ALA A 47 -2.62 -14.36 -0.31
CA ALA A 47 -3.76 -14.03 -1.16
C ALA A 47 -3.57 -12.65 -1.81
N PRO A 48 -4.01 -12.44 -3.06
CA PRO A 48 -4.01 -11.12 -3.67
C PRO A 48 -5.09 -10.22 -3.02
N ILE A 49 -4.93 -8.91 -3.21
CA ILE A 49 -5.93 -7.88 -2.91
C ILE A 49 -7.02 -7.96 -3.99
N ASP A 50 -8.26 -8.16 -3.55
CA ASP A 50 -9.43 -8.32 -4.44
C ASP A 50 -10.14 -6.99 -4.75
N ARG A 51 -10.18 -6.07 -3.76
CA ARG A 51 -10.72 -4.72 -3.91
C ARG A 51 -9.95 -3.74 -3.05
N LEU A 52 -10.06 -2.45 -3.36
CA LEU A 52 -9.56 -1.38 -2.49
C LEU A 52 -10.59 -1.01 -1.42
N LEU A 53 -10.11 -0.35 -0.36
CA LEU A 53 -10.96 0.23 0.66
C LEU A 53 -11.63 1.49 0.13
N THR A 54 -12.87 1.73 0.55
CA THR A 54 -13.50 3.05 0.41
C THR A 54 -12.88 4.05 1.39
N ASP A 55 -13.07 5.35 1.18
CA ASP A 55 -12.57 6.39 2.09
C ASP A 55 -13.07 6.19 3.54
N GLU A 56 -14.32 5.75 3.71
CA GLU A 56 -14.90 5.44 5.01
C GLU A 56 -14.21 4.23 5.67
N GLU A 57 -13.93 3.18 4.89
CA GLU A 57 -13.21 2.00 5.38
C GLU A 57 -11.75 2.33 5.72
N VAL A 58 -11.11 3.24 4.98
CA VAL A 58 -9.76 3.75 5.30
C VAL A 58 -9.77 4.47 6.64
N GLU A 59 -10.76 5.32 6.89
CA GLU A 59 -10.88 6.04 8.17
C GLU A 59 -11.09 5.06 9.34
N ILE A 60 -11.97 4.07 9.19
CA ILE A 60 -12.19 3.02 10.19
C ILE A 60 -10.90 2.23 10.43
N ALA A 61 -10.20 1.81 9.37
CA ALA A 61 -8.94 1.09 9.47
C ALA A 61 -7.84 1.92 10.17
N SER A 62 -7.78 3.22 9.88
CA SER A 62 -6.88 4.17 10.53
C SER A 62 -7.17 4.29 12.03
N GLN A 63 -8.45 4.42 12.41
CA GLN A 63 -8.87 4.44 13.81
C GLN A 63 -8.57 3.12 14.54
N GLU A 64 -8.66 1.98 13.87
CA GLU A 64 -8.28 0.67 14.41
C GLU A 64 -6.75 0.52 14.61
N LEU A 65 -5.94 1.12 13.71
CA LEU A 65 -4.47 1.19 13.77
C LEU A 65 -3.97 2.08 14.90
N TYR A 66 -4.57 3.27 15.03
CA TYR A 66 -4.17 4.34 15.95
C TYR A 66 -5.01 4.38 17.24
N GLY A 67 -6.01 3.50 17.35
CA GLY A 67 -6.94 3.45 18.46
C GLY A 67 -6.25 3.21 19.82
N PRO A 68 -6.74 3.82 20.90
CA PRO A 68 -6.15 3.67 22.21
C PRO A 68 -6.59 2.33 22.81
N LYS A 69 -5.76 1.27 22.70
CA LYS A 69 -5.40 0.38 23.84
C LYS A 69 -4.68 -0.92 23.45
N LYS A 70 -3.79 -1.28 24.40
CA LYS A 70 -2.97 -2.47 24.59
C LYS A 70 -1.85 -2.65 23.58
N LYS A 71 -0.71 -3.15 24.06
CA LYS A 71 0.56 -3.37 23.36
C LYS A 71 0.41 -4.36 22.18
N ALA A 72 -0.40 -4.03 21.20
CA ALA A 72 -0.52 -4.79 19.98
C ALA A 72 0.77 -4.56 19.19
N SER A 73 1.45 -5.65 18.85
CA SER A 73 2.65 -5.57 18.00
C SER A 73 2.30 -4.84 16.71
N PHE A 74 3.29 -4.19 16.07
CA PHE A 74 3.11 -3.58 14.76
C PHE A 74 2.40 -4.53 13.77
N ARG A 75 2.75 -5.81 13.82
CA ARG A 75 2.13 -6.88 13.01
C ARG A 75 0.63 -7.03 13.25
N GLN A 76 0.14 -6.91 14.48
CA GLN A 76 -1.29 -6.99 14.79
C GLN A 76 -2.05 -5.76 14.31
N ARG A 77 -1.46 -4.58 14.46
CA ARG A 77 -2.06 -3.33 13.99
C ARG A 77 -2.12 -3.29 12.46
N PHE A 78 -1.03 -3.70 11.80
CA PHE A 78 -0.95 -3.83 10.35
C PHE A 78 -1.97 -4.84 9.80
N ARG A 79 -2.09 -6.02 10.44
CA ARG A 79 -3.11 -7.02 10.06
C ARG A 79 -4.53 -6.47 10.18
N ARG A 80 -4.88 -5.65 11.17
CA ARG A 80 -6.25 -5.11 11.31
C ARG A 80 -6.62 -4.17 10.16
N ALA A 81 -5.73 -3.24 9.82
CA ALA A 81 -5.98 -2.31 8.73
C ALA A 81 -6.06 -2.98 7.35
N TRP A 82 -5.29 -4.06 7.15
CA TRP A 82 -5.29 -4.79 5.89
C TRP A 82 -6.21 -6.02 5.85
N ALA A 83 -6.74 -6.49 6.98
CA ALA A 83 -7.68 -7.62 7.02
C ALA A 83 -8.98 -7.32 6.29
N ILE A 84 -9.33 -6.05 6.11
CA ILE A 84 -10.49 -5.63 5.31
C ILE A 84 -10.24 -5.89 3.80
N LEU A 85 -8.98 -5.81 3.36
CA LEU A 85 -8.57 -6.12 1.98
C LEU A 85 -8.37 -7.64 1.75
N TRP A 86 -7.94 -8.35 2.80
CA TRP A 86 -7.80 -9.81 2.82
C TRP A 86 -8.91 -10.45 3.64
N ALA A 87 -10.17 -10.26 3.24
CA ALA A 87 -11.25 -11.05 3.80
C ALA A 87 -10.86 -12.54 3.68
N GLN A 88 -10.45 -13.14 4.80
CA GLN A 88 -10.08 -14.54 4.83
C GLN A 88 -11.40 -15.30 4.69
N GLU A 89 -11.60 -15.96 3.55
CA GLU A 89 -12.45 -17.14 3.57
C GLU A 89 -11.88 -18.09 4.65
N ILE A 90 -12.78 -18.51 5.52
CA ILE A 90 -12.57 -19.17 6.82
C ILE A 90 -11.77 -20.46 6.67
#